data_AF-A0A7W4IAS6-F1
#
_entry.id   AF-A0A7W4IAS6-F1
#
_cell.length_a   1.000
_cell.length_b   1.000
_cell.length_c   1.000
_cell.angle_alpha   90.00
_cell.angle_beta   90.00
_cell.angle_gamma   90.00
#
_symmetry.space_group_name_H-M   'P 1'
#
loop_
_entity.id
_entity.type
_entity.pdbx_description
1 polymer ?
#
loop_
_entity_poly.entity_id
_entity_poly.type
_entity_poly.pdbx_seq_one_letter_code
_entity_poly.pdbx_strand_id
1 'polypeptide(L)' 'MPQKRFTKEFEDEAVRLSRTSGRTKREIAADLGIGLSTLTRWISRSRDREIDEPDRRL' A
#
# COMPACT_ATOMS: atom_id res chain seq x y z
N MET A 1 -4.24 -21.34 10.33
CA MET A 1 -4.83 -19.99 10.49
C MET A 1 -5.25 -19.49 9.11
N PRO A 2 -6.52 -19.14 8.86
CA PRO A 2 -6.92 -18.56 7.58
C PRO A 2 -6.21 -17.22 7.39
N GLN A 3 -5.53 -17.02 6.25
CA GLN A 3 -4.96 -15.72 5.91
C GLN A 3 -6.12 -14.74 5.68
N LYS A 4 -6.23 -13.71 6.53
CA LYS A 4 -7.15 -12.59 6.30
C LYS A 4 -6.67 -11.87 5.03
N ARG A 5 -7.38 -12.06 3.92
CA ARG A 5 -7.10 -11.33 2.67
C ARG A 5 -7.60 -9.91 2.83
N PHE A 6 -6.70 -8.94 2.70
CA PHE A 6 -7.06 -7.54 2.57
C PHE A 6 -7.67 -7.31 1.19
N THR A 7 -8.64 -6.39 1.10
CA THR A 7 -9.20 -5.99 -0.19
C THR A 7 -8.21 -5.10 -0.94
N LYS A 8 -8.37 -4.99 -2.26
CA LYS A 8 -7.50 -4.13 -3.08
C LYS A 8 -7.66 -2.67 -2.69
N GLU A 9 -8.89 -2.24 -2.36
CA GLU A 9 -9.21 -0.88 -1.94
C GLU A 9 -8.50 -0.52 -0.64
N PHE A 10 -8.39 -1.48 0.30
CA PHE A 10 -7.65 -1.28 1.53
C PHE A 10 -6.13 -1.18 1.30
N GLU A 11 -5.59 -2.02 0.40
CA GLU A 11 -4.19 -1.92 -0.03
C GLU A 11 -3.90 -0.56 -0.68
N ASP A 12 -4.75 -0.12 -1.61
CA ASP A 12 -4.61 1.16 -2.32
C ASP A 12 -4.68 2.35 -1.35
N GLU A 13 -5.59 2.32 -0.38
CA GLU A 13 -5.71 3.35 0.66
C GLU A 13 -4.46 3.43 1.54
N ALA A 14 -3.95 2.28 1.99
CA ALA A 14 -2.75 2.22 2.82
C ALA A 14 -1.51 2.77 2.07
N VAL A 15 -1.42 2.49 0.77
CA VAL A 15 -0.37 3.04 -0.10
C VAL A 15 -0.54 4.55 -0.28
N ARG A 16 -1.77 5.04 -0.50
CA ARG A 16 -2.06 6.47 -0.62
C ARG A 16 -1.66 7.23 0.64
N LEU A 17 -2.09 6.76 1.82
CA LEU A 17 -1.74 7.35 3.11
C LEU A 17 -0.22 7.41 3.32
N SER A 18 0.50 6.37 2.90
CA SER A 18 1.96 6.32 3.00
C SER A 18 2.69 7.36 2.15
N ARG A 19 2.03 7.87 1.11
CA ARG A 19 2.60 8.88 0.19
C ARG A 19 2.21 10.30 0.55
N THR A 20 1.01 10.49 1.11
CA THR A 20 0.43 11.84 1.29
C THR A 20 0.40 12.33 2.72
N SER A 21 0.43 11.43 3.71
CA SER A 21 0.14 11.84 5.11
C SER A 21 1.33 12.43 5.87
N GLY A 22 2.56 12.34 5.34
CA GLY A 22 3.78 12.77 6.06
C GLY A 22 4.17 11.90 7.26
N ARG A 23 3.34 10.91 7.63
CA ARG A 23 3.62 9.93 8.69
C ARG A 23 4.62 8.87 8.24
N THR A 24 5.30 8.25 9.19
CA THR A 24 6.17 7.12 8.92
C THR A 24 5.34 5.88 8.56
N LYS A 25 5.91 4.98 7.75
CA LYS A 25 5.28 3.68 7.42
C LYS A 25 4.95 2.85 8.66
N ARG A 26 5.71 3.02 9.75
CA ARG A 26 5.49 2.29 11.00
C ARG A 26 4.23 2.77 11.72
N GLU A 27 4.02 4.08 11.81
CA GLU A 27 2.80 4.66 12.39
C GLU A 27 1.57 4.24 11.57
N ILE A 28 1.64 4.36 10.24
CA ILE A 28 0.53 3.96 9.37
C ILE A 28 0.22 2.46 9.51
N ALA A 29 1.25 1.60 9.57
CA ALA A 29 1.04 0.16 9.75
C ALA A 29 0.40 -0.16 11.11
N ALA A 30 0.83 0.52 12.17
CA ALA A 30 0.24 0.37 13.50
C ALA A 30 -1.23 0.82 13.52
N ASP A 31 -1.53 2.00 12.96
CA ASP A 31 -2.89 2.57 12.88
C ASP A 31 -3.84 1.66 12.08
N LEU A 32 -3.35 1.03 11.02
CA LEU A 32 -4.13 0.13 10.16
C LEU A 32 -4.20 -1.31 10.70
N GLY A 33 -3.49 -1.63 11.78
CA GLY A 33 -3.42 -2.98 12.34
C GLY A 33 -2.77 -4.00 11.40
N ILE A 34 -1.79 -3.57 10.59
CA ILE A 34 -1.07 -4.42 9.64
C ILE A 34 0.42 -4.49 9.94
N GLY A 35 1.08 -5.52 9.42
CA GLY A 35 2.54 -5.61 9.50
C GLY A 35 3.25 -4.56 8.64
N LEU A 36 4.33 -3.97 9.13
CA LEU A 36 5.18 -3.03 8.36
C LEU A 36 5.70 -3.65 7.05
N SER A 37 6.02 -4.95 7.07
CA SER A 37 6.45 -5.69 5.88
C SER A 37 5.32 -5.84 4.85
N THR A 38 4.07 -5.98 5.29
CA THR A 38 2.88 -5.96 4.43
C THR A 38 2.76 -4.62 3.73
N LEU A 39 2.79 -3.52 4.49
CA LEU A 39 2.72 -2.18 3.93
C LEU A 39 3.87 -1.89 2.96
N THR A 40 5.10 -2.30 3.31
CA THR A 40 6.26 -2.12 2.44
C THR A 40 6.11 -2.86 1.12
N ARG A 41 5.61 -4.09 1.15
CA ARG A 41 5.35 -4.89 -0.07
C ARG A 41 4.29 -4.25 -0.97
N TRP A 42 3.22 -3.72 -0.39
CA TRP A 42 2.18 -3.00 -1.12
C TRP A 42 2.71 -1.75 -1.82
N ILE A 43 3.52 -0.95 -1.11
CA ILE A 43 4.16 0.25 -1.69
C ILE A 43 5.05 -0.12 -2.88
N SER A 44 5.89 -1.16 -2.74
CA SER A 44 6.76 -1.61 -3.84
C SER A 44 5.94 -2.06 -5.05
N ARG A 45 4.94 -2.92 -4.84
CA ARG A 45 4.07 -3.43 -5.91
C ARG A 45 3.30 -2.32 -6.61
N SER A 46 2.81 -1.32 -5.87
CA SER A 46 2.11 -0.17 -6.45
C SER A 46 3.02 0.64 -7.38
N ARG A 47 4.30 0.78 -7.04
CA ARG A 47 5.27 1.43 -7.93
C ARG A 47 5.53 0.61 -9.18
N ASP A 48 5.68 -0.70 -9.04
CA ASP A 48 5.90 -1.59 -10.20
C ASP A 48 4.71 -1.52 -11.17
N ARG A 49 3.47 -1.49 -10.65
CA ARG A 49 2.26 -1.28 -11.46
C ARG A 49 2.20 0.07 -12.17
N GLU A 50 2.68 1.15 -11.54
CA GLU A 50 2.77 2.47 -12.16
C GLU A 50 3.81 2.52 -13.30
N ILE A 51 4.87 1.71 -13.18
CA ILE A 51 5.91 1.60 -14.20
C ILE A 51 5.43 0.72 -15.36
N ASP A 52 4.74 -0.38 -15.07
CA ASP A 52 4.22 -1.33 -16.06
C ASP A 52 3.01 -0.79 -16.84
N GLU A 53 2.28 0.20 -16.31
CA GLU A 53 1.18 0.88 -17.00
C GLU A 53 1.53 2.35 -17.30
N PRO A 54 2.49 2.63 -18.20
CA PRO A 54 2.91 3.99 -18.50
C PRO A 54 1.89 4.77 -19.35
N ASP A 55 0.85 4.11 -19.87
CA ASP A 55 0.06 4.62 -21.01
C ASP A 55 -1.47 4.49 -20.83
N ARG A 56 -2.00 5.05 -19.74
CA ARG A 56 -3.43 5.41 -19.64
C ARG A 56 -3.64 6.92 -19.45
N ARG A 57 -2.85 7.70 -20.17
CA ARG A 57 -3.07 9.14 -20.35
C ARG A 57 -2.98 9.49 -21.83
N LEU A 58 -3.83 8.86 -22.65
CA LEU A 58 -4.20 9.32 -23.99
C LEU A 58 -5.72 9.21 -24.14
#